data_AF-A0A5C6Q754-F1
#
_entry.id   AF-A0A5C6Q754-F1
#
_cell.length_a   1.000
_cell.length_b   1.000
_cell.length_c   1.000
_cell.angle_alpha   90.00
_cell.angle_beta   90.00
_cell.angle_gamma   90.00
#
_symmetry.space_group_name_H-M   'P 1'
#
loop_
_entity.id
_entity.type
_entity.pdbx_description
1 polymer ?
#
loop_
_entity_poly.entity_id
_entity_poly.type
_entity_poly.pdbx_seq_one_letter_code
_entity_poly.pdbx_strand_id
1 'polypeptide(L)'
;MFGFHFCKVTGVSMSPLIPENSYIFVVPWFKIFNLKEGNLLKVFHPRYGYIVKSLAQIDRNGLFWLKGHHKSSIPIEKLGPVGKSQIQGKVLWVFPPK
;
A
#
# COMPACT_ATOMS: atom_id res chain seq x y z
N MET A 1 15.87 -3.87 -7.24
CA MET A 1 16.45 -2.93 -6.27
C MET A 1 16.58 -3.67 -4.96
N PHE A 2 17.81 -4.02 -4.56
CA PHE A 2 18.07 -4.55 -3.23
C PHE A 2 18.07 -3.36 -2.25
N GLY A 3 17.43 -3.54 -1.10
CA GLY A 3 17.31 -2.52 -0.06
C GLY A 3 15.98 -2.61 0.67
N PHE A 4 15.91 -1.97 1.82
CA PHE A 4 14.68 -1.70 2.57
C PHE A 4 14.68 -0.23 2.95
N HIS A 5 13.51 0.31 3.28
CA HIS A 5 13.44 1.69 3.76
C HIS A 5 12.25 1.88 4.71
N PHE A 6 12.36 2.89 5.56
CA PHE A 6 11.26 3.35 6.40
C PHE A 6 10.57 4.55 5.77
N CYS A 7 9.25 4.65 5.92
CA CYS A 7 8.48 5.83 5.53
C CYS A 7 7.59 6.25 6.69
N LYS A 8 7.46 7.55 6.93
CA LYS A 8 6.37 8.08 7.76
C LYS A 8 5.09 8.09 6.93
N VAL A 9 3.99 7.61 7.50
CA VAL A 9 2.66 7.64 6.90
C VAL A 9 1.95 8.89 7.36
N THR A 10 1.44 9.66 6.39
CA THR A 10 0.63 10.85 6.60
C THR A 10 -0.79 10.61 6.09
N GLY A 11 -1.78 11.23 6.73
CA GLY A 11 -3.18 11.05 6.40
C GLY A 11 -3.79 9.78 7.02
N VAL A 12 -5.13 9.75 7.01
CA VAL A 12 -5.91 8.79 7.81
C VAL A 12 -6.45 7.60 7.02
N SER A 13 -6.20 7.52 5.71
CA SER A 13 -6.92 6.59 4.82
C SER A 13 -6.75 5.09 5.13
N MET A 14 -5.73 4.75 5.91
CA MET A 14 -5.41 3.39 6.35
C MET A 14 -5.72 3.14 7.83
N SER A 15 -6.20 4.15 8.56
CA SER A 15 -6.63 4.00 9.95
C SER A 15 -7.86 3.09 10.06
N PRO A 16 -7.99 2.26 11.12
CA PRO A 16 -7.06 2.10 12.25
C PRO A 16 -5.90 1.14 11.99
N LEU A 17 -5.87 0.45 10.85
CA LEU A 17 -4.85 -0.56 10.53
C LEU A 17 -3.43 0.03 10.47
N ILE A 18 -3.30 1.23 9.88
CA ILE A 18 -2.10 2.06 9.96
C ILE A 18 -2.55 3.40 10.54
N PRO A 19 -2.33 3.66 11.83
CA PRO A 19 -2.60 4.97 12.42
C PRO A 19 -1.80 6.06 11.71
N GLU A 20 -2.36 7.28 11.68
CA GLU A 20 -1.64 8.44 11.15
C GLU A 20 -0.34 8.67 11.94
N ASN A 21 0.70 9.19 11.29
CA ASN A 21 2.05 9.37 11.86
C ASN A 21 2.83 8.09 12.19
N SER A 22 2.30 6.91 11.86
CA SER A 22 3.06 5.66 11.95
C SER A 22 4.28 5.68 11.02
N TYR A 23 5.34 4.97 11.40
CA TYR A 23 6.39 4.56 10.46
C TYR A 23 6.09 3.17 9.90
N ILE A 24 6.47 2.92 8.66
CA ILE A 24 6.33 1.60 8.03
C ILE A 24 7.67 1.11 7.50
N PHE A 25 7.92 -0.19 7.63
CA PHE A 25 9.07 -0.86 7.03
C PHE A 25 8.69 -1.48 5.69
N VAL A 26 9.34 -1.03 4.62
CA VAL A 26 9.03 -1.41 3.24
C VAL A 26 10.18 -2.21 2.65
N VAL A 27 9.85 -3.33 2.00
CA VAL A 27 10.80 -4.22 1.33
C VAL A 27 10.48 -4.29 -0.17
N PRO A 28 11.21 -3.52 -1.01
CA PRO A 28 11.07 -3.51 -2.46
C PRO A 28 11.14 -4.87 -3.16
N TRP A 29 12.04 -5.77 -2.75
CA TRP A 29 12.18 -7.06 -3.42
C TRP A 29 11.02 -8.04 -3.13
N PHE A 30 10.18 -7.76 -2.12
CA PHE A 30 8.94 -8.50 -1.85
C PHE A 30 7.70 -7.91 -2.52
N LYS A 31 7.86 -6.93 -3.42
CA LYS A 31 6.73 -6.22 -4.06
C LYS A 31 5.71 -7.11 -4.78
N ILE A 32 6.08 -8.33 -5.20
CA ILE A 32 5.19 -9.28 -5.87
C ILE A 32 5.29 -10.71 -5.33
N PHE A 33 6.09 -10.93 -4.29
CA PHE A 33 6.31 -12.25 -3.73
C PHE A 33 5.22 -12.59 -2.70
N ASN A 34 4.54 -13.73 -2.91
CA ASN A 34 3.52 -14.26 -2.01
C ASN A 34 2.48 -13.21 -1.58
N LEU A 35 1.96 -12.47 -2.57
CA LEU A 35 0.92 -11.48 -2.36
C LEU A 35 -0.43 -12.16 -2.14
N LYS A 36 -1.13 -11.73 -1.09
CA LYS A 36 -2.47 -12.18 -0.72
C LYS A 36 -3.32 -10.97 -0.38
N GLU A 37 -4.64 -11.12 -0.44
CA GLU A 37 -5.56 -10.10 0.07
C GLU A 37 -5.15 -9.68 1.50
N GLY A 38 -5.26 -8.39 1.79
CA GLY A 38 -4.85 -7.79 3.07
C GLY A 38 -3.38 -7.35 3.12
N ASN A 39 -2.53 -7.78 2.17
CA ASN A 39 -1.13 -7.35 2.15
C ASN A 39 -1.02 -5.86 1.90
N LEU A 40 -0.20 -5.19 2.71
CA LEU A 40 0.05 -3.76 2.62
C LEU A 40 1.14 -3.46 1.59
N LEU A 41 0.85 -2.58 0.64
CA LEU A 41 1.73 -2.23 -0.46
C LEU A 41 1.97 -0.72 -0.50
N LYS A 42 3.25 -0.33 -0.63
CA LYS A 42 3.62 1.03 -1.03
C LYS A 42 3.62 1.08 -2.56
N VAL A 43 2.85 1.98 -3.15
CA VAL A 43 2.72 2.13 -4.60
C VAL A 43 2.89 3.57 -5.03
N PHE A 44 3.34 3.77 -6.26
CA PHE A 44 3.31 5.06 -6.94
C PHE A 44 2.07 5.11 -7.85
N HIS A 45 1.10 5.94 -7.47
CA HIS A 45 -0.10 6.18 -8.27
C HIS A 45 0.05 7.50 -9.05
N PRO A 46 -0.13 7.52 -10.39
CA PRO A 46 0.09 8.71 -11.22
C PRO A 46 -0.66 9.96 -10.72
N ARG A 47 -1.88 9.79 -10.22
CA ARG A 47 -2.71 10.87 -9.68
C ARG A 47 -2.44 11.22 -8.20
N TYR A 48 -2.06 10.24 -7.38
CA TYR A 48 -2.03 10.40 -5.91
C TYR A 48 -0.62 10.33 -5.33
N GLY A 49 0.41 10.18 -6.16
CA GLY A 49 1.80 10.03 -5.75
C GLY A 49 2.05 8.73 -4.99
N TYR A 50 2.97 8.77 -4.02
CA TYR A 50 3.29 7.62 -3.18
C TYR A 50 2.20 7.42 -2.13
N ILE A 51 1.52 6.27 -2.20
CA ILE A 51 0.47 5.89 -1.24
C ILE A 51 0.72 4.50 -0.69
N VAL A 52 0.11 4.22 0.46
CA VAL A 52 0.11 2.90 1.09
C VAL A 52 -1.33 2.43 1.15
N LYS A 53 -1.59 1.24 0.62
CA LYS A 53 -2.93 0.63 0.58
C LYS A 53 -2.86 -0.86 0.80
N SER A 54 -3.99 -1.46 1.17
CA SER A 54 -4.15 -2.90 1.32
C SER A 54 -4.55 -3.52 -0.01
N LEU A 55 -3.94 -4.64 -0.38
CA LEU A 55 -4.33 -5.41 -1.56
C LEU A 55 -5.73 -6.00 -1.33
N ALA A 56 -6.69 -5.63 -2.18
CA ALA A 56 -8.03 -6.21 -2.16
C ALA A 56 -8.09 -7.46 -3.04
N GLN A 57 -7.63 -7.34 -4.29
CA GLN A 57 -7.62 -8.44 -5.24
C GLN A 57 -6.59 -8.21 -6.34
N ILE A 58 -6.23 -9.28 -7.04
CA ILE A 58 -5.51 -9.23 -8.31
C ILE A 58 -6.49 -9.70 -9.37
N ASP A 59 -6.73 -8.88 -10.39
CA ASP A 59 -7.67 -9.25 -11.44
C ASP A 59 -7.06 -10.22 -12.47
N ARG A 60 -7.87 -10.64 -13.45
CA ARG A 60 -7.47 -11.57 -14.51
C ARG A 60 -6.37 -11.01 -15.41
N ASN A 61 -6.21 -9.69 -15.47
CA ASN A 61 -5.15 -9.02 -16.23
C ASN A 61 -3.86 -8.86 -15.41
N GLY A 62 -3.84 -9.36 -14.17
CA GLY A 62 -2.70 -9.23 -13.27
C GLY A 62 -2.52 -7.82 -12.70
N LEU A 63 -3.57 -7.00 -12.72
CA LEU A 63 -3.57 -5.68 -12.10
C LEU A 63 -4.01 -5.75 -10.65
N PHE A 64 -3.45 -4.88 -9.82
CA PHE A 64 -3.61 -4.89 -8.37
C PHE A 64 -4.65 -3.86 -7.96
N TRP A 65 -5.74 -4.33 -7.40
CA TRP A 65 -6.80 -3.48 -6.87
C TRP A 65 -6.56 -3.25 -5.38
N LEU A 66 -6.48 -1.99 -4.97
CA LEU A 66 -6.07 -1.61 -3.62
C LEU A 66 -7.18 -0.87 -2.89
N LYS A 67 -7.30 -1.09 -1.58
CA LYS A 67 -8.30 -0.43 -0.73
C LYS A 67 -7.65 0.23 0.48
N GLY A 68 -8.28 1.30 0.96
CA GLY A 68 -8.04 1.82 2.31
C GLY A 68 -8.97 1.16 3.32
N HIS A 69 -8.65 1.33 4.60
CA HIS A 69 -9.45 0.79 5.70
C HIS A 69 -10.28 1.86 6.44
N HIS A 70 -10.00 3.14 6.19
CA HIS A 70 -10.78 4.23 6.76
C HIS A 70 -12.00 4.55 5.91
N LYS A 71 -13.10 4.96 6.54
CA LYS A 71 -14.37 5.29 5.86
C LYS A 71 -14.24 6.43 4.84
N SER A 72 -13.32 7.36 5.08
CA SER A 72 -13.02 8.47 4.15
C SER A 72 -12.00 8.09 3.07
N SER A 73 -11.53 6.84 3.01
CA SER A 73 -10.65 6.41 1.93
C SER A 73 -11.38 6.50 0.60
N ILE A 74 -10.63 6.88 -0.43
CA ILE A 74 -11.09 6.83 -1.82
C ILE A 74 -11.58 5.40 -2.12
N PRO A 75 -12.78 5.25 -2.73
CA PRO A 75 -13.31 3.96 -3.18
C PRO A 75 -12.37 3.26 -4.17
N ILE A 76 -12.40 1.93 -4.17
CA ILE A 76 -11.50 1.09 -4.97
C ILE A 76 -11.67 1.35 -6.48
N GLU A 77 -12.89 1.63 -6.93
CA GLU A 77 -13.25 1.94 -8.32
C GLU A 77 -12.70 3.32 -8.73
N LYS A 78 -12.67 4.28 -7.80
CA LYS A 78 -12.13 5.63 -8.04
C LYS A 78 -10.62 5.68 -7.95
N LEU A 79 -10.01 4.81 -7.14
CA LEU A 79 -8.56 4.63 -7.12
C LEU A 79 -8.10 3.98 -8.43
N GLY A 80 -8.85 2.98 -8.90
CA GLY A 80 -8.46 2.16 -10.02
C GLY A 80 -7.35 1.17 -9.67
N PRO A 81 -7.05 0.24 -10.57
CA PRO A 81 -5.98 -0.72 -10.37
C PRO A 81 -4.61 -0.11 -10.62
N VAL A 82 -3.57 -0.74 -10.08
CA VAL A 82 -2.17 -0.40 -10.38
C VAL A 82 -1.42 -1.58 -11.00
N GLY A 83 -0.47 -1.30 -11.88
CA GLY A 83 0.41 -2.29 -12.47
C GLY A 83 1.59 -2.67 -11.57
N LYS A 84 2.26 -3.78 -11.90
CA LYS A 84 3.45 -4.29 -11.17
C LYS A 84 4.59 -3.26 -11.07
N SER A 85 4.77 -2.45 -12.10
CA SER A 85 5.81 -1.40 -12.15
C SER A 85 5.57 -0.28 -11.14
N GLN A 86 4.31 -0.06 -10.75
CA GLN A 86 3.93 0.96 -9.79
C GLN A 86 4.15 0.52 -8.34
N ILE A 87 4.24 -0.78 -8.07
CA ILE A 87 4.50 -1.31 -6.73
C ILE A 87 5.96 -1.08 -6.35
N GLN A 88 6.16 -0.30 -5.28
CA GLN A 88 7.48 0.06 -4.78
C GLN A 88 8.00 -0.96 -3.76
N GLY A 89 7.11 -1.64 -3.05
CA GLY A 89 7.48 -2.65 -2.06
C GLY A 89 6.30 -3.10 -1.20
N LYS A 90 6.50 -4.22 -0.52
CA LYS A 90 5.57 -4.74 0.48
C LYS A 90 5.91 -4.16 1.86
N VAL A 91 4.90 -3.74 2.60
CA VAL A 91 5.06 -3.32 4.00
C VAL A 91 5.05 -4.58 4.85
N LEU A 92 6.08 -4.77 5.69
CA LEU A 92 6.13 -5.92 6.61
C LEU A 92 5.81 -5.53 8.06
N TRP A 93 6.14 -4.31 8.46
CA TRP A 93 5.87 -3.82 9.82
C TRP A 93 5.33 -2.39 9.81
N VAL A 94 4.45 -2.13 10.78
CA VAL A 94 3.88 -0.81 11.10
C VAL A 94 4.28 -0.49 12.53
N PHE A 95 4.86 0.70 12.72
CA PHE A 95 5.28 1.23 14.02
C PHE A 95 4.35 2.41 14.33
N PRO A 96 3.31 2.21 15.15
CA PRO A 96 2.36 3.27 15.48
C PRO A 96 3.06 4.41 16.24
N PRO A 97 2.52 5.64 16.19
CA PRO A 97 3.00 6.71 17.06
C PRO A 97 2.81 6.33 18.54
N LYS A 98 3.68 6.85 19.40
CA LYS A 98 3.52 6.77 20.86
C LYS A 98 2.38 7.66 21.33
#